data_AF-A0A7J5EGI8-F1
#
_entry.id   AF-A0A7J5EGI8-F1
#
_cell.length_a   1.000
_cell.length_b   1.000
_cell.length_c   1.000
_cell.angle_alpha   90.00
_cell.angle_beta   90.00
_cell.angle_gamma   90.00
#
_symmetry.space_group_name_H-M   'P 1'
#
loop_
_entity.id
_entity.type
_entity.pdbx_description
1 polymer ?
#
loop_
_entity_poly.entity_id
_entity_poly.type
_entity_poly.pdbx_seq_one_letter_code
_entity_poly.pdbx_strand_id
1 'polypeptide(L)' 'MTWLRCSACKRDIGFGATHWVCSVSTCNRSNTNYKFCSVACWDSHVATLRHRDAWAVEARAPSKDQWAREQAEEAAPR' A
#
# COMPACT_ATOMS: atom_id res chain seq x y z
N MET A 1 -3.08 14.64 7.78
CA MET A 1 -3.37 13.30 8.35
C MET A 1 -2.77 12.24 7.45
N THR A 2 -2.01 11.33 8.04
CA THR A 2 -1.33 10.24 7.35
C THR A 2 -2.15 8.97 7.50
N TRP A 3 -2.39 8.28 6.38
CA TRP A 3 -3.01 6.95 6.38
C TRP A 3 -1.97 5.88 6.66
N LEU A 4 -0.94 5.82 5.80
CA LEU A 4 0.16 4.87 5.88
C LEU A 4 1.47 5.55 5.46
N ARG A 5 2.59 4.87 5.73
CA ARG A 5 3.91 5.33 5.28
C ARG A 5 4.38 4.47 4.11
N CYS A 6 5.01 5.10 3.14
CA CYS A 6 5.60 4.43 1.99
C CYS A 6 6.57 3.34 2.47
N SER A 7 6.42 2.12 1.95
CA SER A 7 7.22 0.98 2.39
C SER A 7 8.71 1.15 2.02
N ALA A 8 9.01 1.87 0.94
CA ALA A 8 10.38 2.13 0.46
C ALA A 8 11.04 3.34 1.14
N CYS A 9 10.44 4.54 1.07
CA CYS A 9 11.07 5.78 1.52
C CYS A 9 10.56 6.31 2.87
N LYS A 10 9.58 5.63 3.49
CA LYS A 10 8.94 6.00 4.78
C LYS A 10 8.28 7.38 4.81
N ARG A 11 8.09 8.02 3.65
CA ARG A 11 7.28 9.24 3.52
C ARG A 11 5.82 8.93 3.78
N ASP A 12 5.10 9.93 4.27
CA ASP A 12 3.70 9.81 4.61
C ASP A 12 2.82 9.80 3.35
N ILE A 13 1.84 8.88 3.32
CA ILE A 13 0.78 8.79 2.32
C ILE A 13 -0.50 9.27 2.99
N GLY A 14 -1.06 10.37 2.47
CA GLY A 14 -2.31 10.92 2.97
C GLY A 14 -3.53 10.08 2.59
N PHE A 15 -4.62 10.21 3.36
CA PHE A 15 -5.93 9.70 2.95
C PHE A 15 -6.36 10.35 1.63
N GLY A 16 -6.99 9.58 0.74
CA GLY A 16 -7.39 10.04 -0.59
C GLY A 16 -6.24 10.36 -1.56
N ALA A 17 -4.98 10.16 -1.18
CA ALA A 17 -3.83 10.32 -2.08
C ALA A 17 -3.71 9.14 -3.04
N THR A 18 -3.16 9.40 -4.22
CA THR A 18 -2.73 8.34 -5.14
C THR A 18 -1.52 7.62 -4.54
N HIS A 19 -1.54 6.30 -4.59
CA HIS A 19 -0.42 5.44 -4.23
C HIS A 19 -0.31 4.29 -5.22
N TRP A 20 0.77 3.54 -5.12
CA TRP A 20 1.04 2.39 -5.96
C TRP A 20 1.12 1.13 -5.11
N VAL A 21 0.61 0.03 -5.66
CA VAL A 21 0.69 -1.32 -5.10
C VAL A 21 1.37 -2.24 -6.11
N CYS A 22 1.97 -3.31 -5.63
CA CYS A 22 2.53 -4.33 -6.51
C CYS A 22 1.39 -5.21 -7.05
N SER A 23 1.46 -5.64 -8.30
CA SER A 23 0.49 -6.62 -8.85
C SER A 23 0.57 -8.00 -8.19
N VAL A 24 1.71 -8.32 -7.55
CA VAL A 24 1.93 -9.59 -6.87
C VAL A 24 1.11 -9.64 -5.58
N SER A 25 0.18 -10.60 -5.49
CA SER A 25 -0.76 -10.71 -4.37
C SER A 25 -0.12 -10.92 -3.00
N THR A 26 1.03 -11.61 -2.94
CA THR A 26 1.78 -11.81 -1.69
C THR A 26 2.36 -10.52 -1.12
N CYS A 27 2.63 -9.52 -1.96
CA CYS A 27 3.07 -8.17 -1.57
C CYS A 27 1.92 -7.30 -1.03
N ASN A 28 0.67 -7.78 -1.08
CA ASN A 28 -0.52 -7.04 -0.66
C ASN A 28 -1.26 -7.72 0.51
N ARG A 29 -0.71 -8.80 1.08
CA ARG A 29 -1.31 -9.47 2.24
C ARG A 29 -1.14 -8.62 3.50
N SER A 30 -1.97 -8.87 4.51
CA SER A 30 -2.03 -8.11 5.77
C SER A 30 -0.65 -7.92 6.44
N ASN A 31 0.19 -8.96 6.45
CA ASN A 31 1.52 -8.91 7.05
C ASN A 31 2.57 -8.14 6.23
N THR A 32 2.35 -8.01 4.92
CA THR A 32 3.32 -7.48 3.95
C THR A 32 2.71 -6.39 3.10
N ASN A 33 1.70 -5.68 3.60
CA ASN A 33 0.83 -4.77 2.85
C ASN A 33 1.60 -3.55 2.31
N TYR A 34 2.38 -3.75 1.26
CA TYR A 34 3.28 -2.73 0.74
C TYR A 34 2.48 -1.65 0.01
N LYS A 35 2.82 -0.40 0.30
CA LYS A 35 2.21 0.79 -0.29
C LYS A 35 3.32 1.76 -0.65
N PHE A 36 3.30 2.25 -1.88
CA PHE A 36 4.36 3.10 -2.42
C PHE A 36 3.81 4.47 -2.79
N CYS A 37 4.54 5.53 -2.46
CA CYS A 37 4.14 6.90 -2.80
C CYS A 37 4.49 7.31 -4.24
N SER A 38 5.20 6.46 -5.00
CA SER A 38 5.57 6.69 -6.40
C SER A 38 5.94 5.38 -7.09
N VAL A 39 5.92 5.35 -8.42
CA VAL A 39 6.43 4.23 -9.22
C VAL A 39 7.92 3.96 -8.95
N ALA A 40 8.73 5.01 -8.73
CA ALA A 40 10.16 4.82 -8.39
C ALA A 40 10.35 4.11 -7.04
N CYS A 41 9.50 4.41 -6.05
CA CYS A 41 9.50 3.69 -4.78
C CYS A 41 9.06 2.23 -4.94
N TRP A 42 8.13 1.96 -5.86
CA TRP A 42 7.76 0.59 -6.21
C TRP A 42 8.91 -0.13 -6.94
N ASP A 43 9.58 0.49 -7.90
CA ASP A 43 10.66 -0.12 -8.67
C ASP A 43 11.85 -0.53 -7.78
N SER A 44 12.20 0.30 -6.80
CA SER A 44 13.18 -0.05 -5.77
C SER A 44 12.83 -1.33 -4.99
N HIS A 45 11.54 -1.58 -4.77
CA HIS A 45 11.08 -2.83 -4.15
C HIS A 45 11.27 -4.03 -5.10
N VAL A 46 10.99 -3.86 -6.40
CA VAL A 46 11.12 -4.92 -7.42
C VAL A 46 12.56 -5.38 -7.52
N ALA A 47 13.52 -4.45 -7.53
CA ALA A 47 14.94 -4.77 -7.54
C ALA A 47 15.37 -5.60 -6.32
N THR A 48 14.79 -5.31 -5.15
CA THR A 48 15.10 -5.98 -3.88
C THR A 48 14.49 -7.39 -3.81
N LEU A 49 13.23 -7.56 -4.22
CA LEU A 49 12.51 -8.84 -4.18
C LEU A 49 12.64 -9.68 -5.46
N ARG A 50 13.30 -9.14 -6.50
CA ARG A 50 13.62 -9.79 -7.79
C ARG A 50 12.39 -10.33 -8.52
N HIS A 51 11.28 -9.57 -8.49
CA HIS A 51 10.10 -9.91 -9.29
C HIS A 51 10.38 -9.69 -10.78
N ARG A 52 10.06 -10.67 -11.64
CA ARG A 52 10.25 -10.55 -13.10
C ARG A 52 9.02 -10.01 -13.83
N ASP A 53 7.83 -10.38 -13.39
CA ASP A 53 6.55 -10.05 -14.05
C ASP A 53 5.65 -9.19 -13.14
N ALA A 54 6.24 -8.34 -12.31
CA ALA A 54 5.50 -7.40 -11.47
C ALA A 54 5.30 -6.07 -12.20
N TRP A 55 4.15 -5.44 -11.96
CA TRP A 55 3.89 -4.06 -12.40
C TRP A 55 3.29 -3.23 -11.26
N ALA A 56 3.42 -1.92 -11.38
CA ALA A 56 2.81 -0.97 -10.46
C ALA A 56 1.34 -0.80 -10.81
N VAL A 57 0.46 -1.04 -9.85
CA VAL A 57 -0.98 -0.75 -9.96
C VAL A 57 -1.26 0.54 -9.22
N GLU A 58 -1.80 1.53 -9.91
CA GLU A 58 -2.27 2.76 -9.29
C GLU A 58 -3.53 2.47 -8.47
N ALA A 59 -3.56 2.98 -7.24
CA ALA A 59 -4.69 2.84 -6.34
C ALA A 59 -4.86 4.15 -5.55
N ARG A 60 -6.06 4.33 -4.99
CA ARG A 60 -6.38 5.50 -4.19
C ARG A 60 -6.51 5.12 -2.73
N ALA A 61 -5.82 5.87 -1.88
CA ALA A 61 -5.93 5.71 -0.44
C ALA A 61 -7.39 5.94 -0.01
N PRO A 62 -7.92 5.16 0.93
CA PRO A 62 -9.27 5.34 1.44
C PRO A 62 -9.43 6.74 2.03
N SER A 63 -10.68 7.18 2.17
CA SER A 63 -10.99 8.30 3.06
C SER A 63 -10.81 7.87 4.52
N LYS A 64 -10.74 8.82 5.44
CA LYS A 64 -10.65 8.51 6.88
C LYS A 64 -11.85 7.68 7.35
N ASP A 65 -13.05 8.04 6.88
CA ASP A 65 -14.28 7.31 7.20
C ASP A 65 -14.27 5.89 6.66
N GLN A 66 -13.78 5.69 5.43
CA GLN A 66 -13.63 4.35 4.84
C GLN A 66 -12.63 3.51 5.65
N TRP A 67 -11.48 4.09 5.97
CA TRP A 67 -10.47 3.40 6.78
C TRP A 67 -11.00 3.04 8.17
N ALA A 68 -11.70 3.96 8.84
CA ALA A 68 -12.28 3.69 10.16
C ALA A 68 -13.28 2.51 10.12
N ARG A 69 -14.07 2.40 9.04
CA ARG A 69 -14.99 1.27 8.84
C ARG A 69 -14.24 -0.04 8.60
N GLU A 70 -13.23 -0.04 7.73
CA GLU A 70 -12.40 -1.22 7.47
C GLU A 70 -11.71 -1.73 8.74
N GLN A 71 -11.17 -0.82 9.56
CA GLN A 71 -10.54 -1.18 10.83
C GLN A 71 -11.55 -1.71 11.86
N ALA A 72 -12.77 -1.17 11.90
CA ALA A 72 -13.82 -1.65 12.78
C ALA A 72 -14.32 -3.05 12.38
N GLU A 73 -14.39 -3.33 11.08
CA GLU A 73 -14.80 -4.63 10.55
C GLU A 73 -13.73 -5.70 10.77
N GLU A 74 -12.44 -5.37 10.62
CA GLU A 74 -11.33 -6.28 10.89
C GLU A 74 -11.14 -6.55 12.40
N ALA A 75 -11.48 -5.59 13.27
CA ALA A 75 -11.46 -5.76 14.72
C ALA A 75 -12.68 -6.50 15.29
N ALA A 76 -13.74 -6.68 14.50
CA ALA A 76 -14.91 -7.44 14.93
C ALA A 76 -14.55 -8.93 15.03
N PRO A 77 -14.89 -9.61 16.15
CA PRO A 77 -14.63 -11.04 16.28
C PRO A 77 -15.46 -11.80 15.22
N ARG A 78 -14.76 -12.59 14.40
CA ARG A 78 -15.37 -13.57 13.48
C ARG A 78 -15.86 -14.80 14.23
#